data_AF-A0A5M6CFR6-F1
#
_entry.id   AF-A0A5M6CFR6-F1
#
_cell.length_a   1.000
_cell.length_b   1.000
_cell.length_c   1.000
_cell.angle_alpha   90.00
_cell.angle_beta   90.00
_cell.angle_gamma   90.00
#
_symmetry.space_group_name_H-M   'P 1'
#
loop_
_entity.id
_entity.type
_entity.pdbx_description
1 polymer ?
#
loop_
_entity_poly.entity_id
_entity_poly.type
_entity_poly.pdbx_seq_one_letter_code
_entity_poly.pdbx_strand_id
1 'polypeptide(L)'
;MNVLLPKSVHQNFTASQFQLFIEKYYPHFAKTLNSILKIKAMPFQDPAEYVIGESQQHGFQKKINKVLRCLNNGVAELNAFHHNYLDQVISEPQEDKLITQQLVSFLTTHYKLDAVYVLGKTKNNNNNRYSFNLLLLSDKLNIQQHDAVVRNVSSHFKGRVQLCCLIHSTHWLQKHQKQLQGFIVKYMVPESRVYLKNSLVCNDTLQLFENTTQLQTYWQQRLNYIEPLFVAFQQRDLVYRHGHILLLKNIFQHLVLALLYQHMHYVPSMYSCRYLMHLFQSFVPDVCQKCIAGEDITEVLNLVNTPVEFFPQPETAPLPCTQQVFAKALCLCEKLYSEIQNNQLLNK
;
A
#
# COMPACT_ATOMS: atom_id res chain seq x y z
N MET A 1 7.24 21.44 -11.45
CA MET A 1 7.52 19.99 -11.55
C MET A 1 6.86 19.45 -12.80
N ASN A 2 7.62 18.75 -13.66
CA ASN A 2 7.12 18.14 -14.90
C ASN A 2 6.16 16.99 -14.57
N VAL A 3 4.88 17.16 -14.85
CA VAL A 3 3.82 16.16 -14.58
C VAL A 3 3.57 15.25 -15.79
N LEU A 4 4.22 15.52 -16.92
CA LEU A 4 3.97 14.84 -18.19
C LEU A 4 4.87 13.63 -18.45
N LEU A 5 5.74 13.29 -17.51
CA LEU A 5 6.67 12.17 -17.63
C LEU A 5 6.59 11.24 -16.41
N PRO A 6 6.77 9.92 -16.60
CA PRO A 6 7.07 9.02 -15.50
C PRO A 6 8.33 9.50 -14.77
N LYS A 7 8.33 9.42 -13.43
CA LYS A 7 9.46 9.88 -12.60
C LYS A 7 10.81 9.27 -12.99
N SER A 8 10.81 8.07 -13.57
CA SER A 8 11.99 7.36 -14.05
C SER A 8 12.75 8.10 -15.17
N VAL A 9 12.09 8.99 -15.92
CA VAL A 9 12.68 9.69 -17.07
C VAL A 9 13.15 11.11 -16.72
N HIS A 10 12.78 11.61 -15.54
CA HIS A 10 13.11 12.97 -15.08
C HIS A 10 14.61 13.20 -14.82
N GLN A 11 15.39 12.15 -14.64
CA GLN A 11 16.83 12.24 -14.45
C GLN A 11 17.58 12.50 -15.77
N ASN A 12 16.96 12.21 -16.91
CA ASN A 12 17.64 12.18 -18.21
C ASN A 12 17.27 13.36 -19.13
N PHE A 13 16.20 14.11 -18.82
CA PHE A 13 15.74 15.22 -19.65
C PHE A 13 15.26 16.40 -18.82
N THR A 14 15.75 17.59 -19.14
CA THR A 14 15.13 18.84 -18.70
C THR A 14 13.80 19.07 -19.41
N ALA A 15 12.92 19.91 -18.85
CA ALA A 15 11.63 20.25 -19.46
C ALA A 15 11.77 20.73 -20.92
N SER A 16 12.80 21.54 -21.17
CA SER A 16 13.13 22.09 -22.49
C SER A 16 13.59 21.01 -23.47
N GLN A 17 14.43 20.07 -23.02
CA GLN A 17 14.91 18.95 -23.86
C GLN A 17 13.78 17.99 -24.22
N PHE A 18 12.85 17.74 -23.29
CA PHE A 18 11.69 16.91 -23.55
C PHE A 18 10.72 17.55 -24.54
N GLN A 19 10.52 18.86 -24.46
CA GLN A 19 9.69 19.59 -25.43
C GLN A 19 10.27 19.48 -26.86
N LEU A 20 11.56 19.71 -27.03
CA LEU A 20 12.25 19.57 -28.32
C LEU A 20 12.16 18.14 -28.87
N PHE A 21 12.22 17.13 -28.00
CA PHE A 21 12.05 15.73 -28.38
C PHE A 21 10.64 15.45 -28.91
N ILE A 22 9.59 15.90 -28.23
CA ILE A 22 8.19 15.71 -28.66
C ILE A 22 7.92 16.47 -29.96
N GLU A 23 8.41 17.70 -30.09
CA GLU A 23 8.26 18.49 -31.32
C GLU A 23 8.95 17.84 -32.52
N LYS A 24 10.10 17.17 -32.32
CA LYS A 24 10.88 16.52 -33.37
C LYS A 24 10.32 15.16 -33.82
N TYR A 25 9.89 14.32 -32.88
CA TYR A 25 9.51 12.92 -33.17
C TYR A 25 8.00 12.65 -33.15
N TYR A 26 7.22 13.52 -32.52
CA TYR A 26 5.77 13.35 -32.34
C TYR A 26 5.01 14.65 -32.61
N PRO A 27 5.11 15.24 -33.82
CA PRO A 27 4.64 16.59 -34.13
C PRO A 27 3.12 16.77 -33.95
N HIS A 28 2.35 15.68 -34.04
CA HIS A 28 0.90 15.70 -33.82
C HIS A 28 0.53 16.06 -32.36
N PHE A 29 1.40 15.74 -31.40
CA PHE A 29 1.19 16.04 -29.97
C PHE A 29 1.74 17.40 -29.55
N ALA A 30 2.60 18.03 -30.37
CA ALA A 30 3.21 19.32 -30.08
C ALA A 30 2.18 20.46 -29.92
N LYS A 31 1.09 20.44 -30.70
CA LYS A 31 -0.01 21.39 -30.57
C LYS A 31 -0.70 21.30 -29.20
N THR A 32 -0.98 20.08 -28.74
CA THR A 32 -1.61 19.83 -27.44
C THR A 32 -0.69 20.23 -26.28
N LEU A 33 0.60 19.94 -26.39
CA LEU A 33 1.61 20.30 -25.39
C LEU A 33 1.73 21.83 -25.23
N ASN A 34 1.77 22.57 -26.34
CA ASN A 34 1.80 24.03 -26.34
C ASN A 34 0.52 24.66 -25.78
N SER A 35 -0.65 24.06 -26.00
CA SER A 35 -1.91 24.50 -25.39
C SER A 35 -1.91 24.34 -23.86
N ILE A 36 -1.38 23.22 -23.35
CA ILE A 36 -1.25 22.96 -21.90
C ILE A 36 -0.29 23.95 -21.26
N LEU A 37 0.81 24.30 -21.94
CA LEU A 37 1.78 25.29 -21.47
C LEU A 37 1.19 26.71 -21.43
N LYS A 38 0.35 27.08 -22.40
CA LYS A 38 -0.39 28.37 -22.38
C LYS A 38 -1.39 28.48 -21.23
N ILE A 39 -2.09 27.38 -20.90
CA ILE A 39 -3.01 27.33 -19.74
C ILE A 39 -2.24 27.56 -18.43
N LYS A 40 -1.00 27.09 -18.34
CA LYS A 40 -0.13 27.28 -17.17
C LYS A 40 0.42 28.70 -17.03
N ALA A 41 0.45 29.46 -18.12
CA ALA A 41 0.92 30.85 -18.15
C ALA A 41 -0.20 31.87 -17.88
N MET A 42 -1.47 31.46 -17.89
CA MET A 42 -2.58 32.31 -17.47
C MET A 42 -2.57 32.42 -15.93
N PRO A 43 -2.47 33.63 -15.35
CA PRO A 43 -2.66 33.80 -13.92
C PRO A 43 -4.10 33.40 -13.58
N PHE A 44 -4.22 32.47 -12.63
CA PHE A 44 -5.51 32.14 -12.03
C PHE A 44 -5.95 33.37 -11.22
N GLN A 45 -6.89 34.16 -11.74
CA GLN A 45 -7.55 35.18 -10.94
C GLN A 45 -8.56 34.47 -10.03
N ASP A 46 -8.27 34.47 -8.74
CA ASP A 46 -9.18 34.00 -7.70
C ASP A 46 -10.32 35.04 -7.55
N PRO A 47 -11.59 34.66 -7.79
CA PRO A 47 -12.72 35.57 -7.62
C PRO A 47 -12.95 36.00 -6.15
N ALA A 48 -12.24 35.39 -5.20
CA ALA A 48 -12.39 35.67 -3.77
C ALA A 48 -11.76 37.00 -3.29
N GLU A 49 -11.01 37.73 -4.13
CA GLU A 49 -10.36 38.99 -3.75
C GLU A 49 -11.26 40.25 -3.83
N TYR A 50 -12.51 40.12 -4.28
CA TYR A 50 -13.47 41.22 -4.19
C TYR A 50 -14.60 40.86 -3.23
N VAL A 51 -14.85 41.78 -2.29
CA VAL A 51 -15.94 41.80 -1.30
C VAL A 51 -15.62 41.14 0.03
N ILE A 52 -14.71 41.71 0.82
CA ILE A 52 -14.94 41.90 2.27
C ILE A 52 -14.33 43.23 2.70
N GLY A 53 -15.17 44.25 2.90
CA GLY A 53 -14.78 45.47 3.59
C GLY A 53 -14.51 45.21 5.09
N GLU A 54 -13.62 45.99 5.69
CA GLU A 54 -13.04 45.81 7.04
C GLU A 54 -14.04 45.63 8.20
N SER A 55 -15.33 45.93 8.00
CA SER A 55 -16.37 45.78 9.04
C SER A 55 -16.85 44.34 9.27
N GLN A 56 -16.63 43.40 8.34
CA GLN A 56 -17.06 42.00 8.49
C GLN A 56 -15.99 41.07 9.11
N GLN A 57 -14.71 41.46 9.13
CA GLN A 57 -13.64 40.67 9.76
C GLN A 57 -13.86 40.48 11.26
N HIS A 58 -14.32 41.51 11.99
CA HIS A 58 -14.58 41.40 13.44
C HIS A 58 -15.77 40.50 13.78
N GLY A 59 -16.82 40.50 12.95
CA GLY A 59 -17.97 39.59 13.13
C GLY A 59 -17.60 38.13 12.87
N PHE A 60 -16.76 37.89 11.87
CA PHE A 60 -16.26 36.57 11.53
C PHE A 60 -15.29 36.03 12.59
N GLN A 61 -14.36 36.87 13.09
CA GLN A 61 -13.43 36.50 14.17
C GLN A 61 -14.17 36.12 15.47
N LYS A 62 -15.21 36.87 15.85
CA LYS A 62 -16.03 36.55 17.04
C LYS A 62 -16.78 35.22 16.89
N LYS A 63 -17.30 34.93 15.70
CA LYS A 63 -17.98 33.65 15.42
C LYS A 63 -16.98 32.50 15.43
N ILE A 64 -15.81 32.64 14.81
CA ILE A 64 -14.73 31.64 14.86
C ILE A 64 -14.29 31.37 16.29
N ASN A 65 -14.05 32.40 17.10
CA ASN A 65 -13.63 32.22 18.49
C ASN A 65 -14.69 31.56 19.37
N LYS A 66 -15.99 31.77 19.06
CA LYS A 66 -17.09 31.09 19.76
C LYS A 66 -17.17 29.61 19.36
N VAL A 67 -17.01 29.31 18.06
CA VAL A 67 -16.97 27.94 17.53
C VAL A 67 -15.76 27.17 18.08
N LEU A 68 -14.57 27.78 18.10
CA LEU A 68 -13.37 27.19 18.68
C LEU A 68 -13.52 26.91 20.18
N ARG A 69 -14.21 27.76 20.93
CA ARG A 69 -14.46 27.56 22.36
C ARG A 69 -15.44 26.41 22.63
N CYS A 70 -16.49 26.29 21.82
CA CYS A 70 -17.42 25.16 21.88
C CYS A 70 -16.74 23.84 21.47
N LEU A 71 -15.89 23.88 20.44
CA LEU A 71 -15.07 22.72 20.04
C LEU A 71 -14.10 22.30 21.14
N ASN A 72 -13.38 23.24 21.75
CA ASN A 72 -12.43 22.93 22.82
C ASN A 72 -13.12 22.36 24.07
N ASN A 73 -14.29 22.88 24.45
CA ASN A 73 -15.05 22.34 25.59
C ASN A 73 -15.66 20.97 25.27
N GLY A 74 -16.19 20.77 24.06
CA GLY A 74 -16.71 19.48 23.62
C GLY A 74 -15.62 18.40 23.53
N VAL A 75 -14.42 18.77 23.08
CA VAL A 75 -13.26 17.87 23.04
C VAL A 75 -12.75 17.54 24.45
N ALA A 76 -12.81 18.49 25.39
CA ALA A 76 -12.44 18.22 26.79
C ALA A 76 -13.40 17.24 27.48
N GLU A 77 -14.71 17.38 27.24
CA GLU A 77 -15.73 16.46 27.77
C GLU A 77 -15.66 15.07 27.09
N LEU A 78 -15.38 15.03 25.78
CA LEU A 78 -15.13 13.77 25.05
C LEU A 78 -13.85 13.06 25.53
N ASN A 79 -12.79 13.80 25.86
CA ASN A 79 -11.57 13.23 26.43
C ASN A 79 -11.79 12.68 27.85
N ALA A 80 -12.61 13.35 28.67
CA ALA A 80 -12.99 12.87 29.99
C ALA A 80 -13.89 11.61 29.91
N PHE A 81 -14.80 11.56 28.93
CA PHE A 81 -15.58 10.36 28.63
C PHE A 81 -14.69 9.21 28.11
N HIS A 82 -13.75 9.50 27.21
CA HIS A 82 -12.81 8.51 26.68
C HIS A 82 -11.90 7.90 27.75
N HIS A 83 -11.37 8.69 28.68
CA HIS A 83 -10.57 8.14 29.79
C HIS A 83 -11.39 7.27 30.73
N ASN A 84 -12.65 7.63 31.01
CA ASN A 84 -13.49 6.86 31.93
C ASN A 84 -14.09 5.57 31.30
N TYR A 85 -14.19 5.48 29.97
CA TYR A 85 -14.84 4.35 29.29
C TYR A 85 -13.87 3.40 28.56
N LEU A 86 -12.66 3.86 28.16
CA LEU A 86 -11.67 3.01 27.46
C LEU A 86 -10.70 2.25 28.38
N ASP A 87 -10.66 2.56 29.68
CA ASP A 87 -9.88 1.78 30.67
C ASP A 87 -10.56 0.44 31.06
N GLN A 88 -11.74 0.13 30.49
CA GLN A 88 -12.29 -1.24 30.54
C GLN A 88 -11.58 -2.15 29.53
N VAL A 89 -10.37 -2.55 29.90
CA VAL A 89 -9.54 -3.46 29.13
C VAL A 89 -10.13 -4.87 29.17
N ILE A 90 -10.52 -5.40 28.00
CA ILE A 90 -10.68 -6.84 27.78
C ILE A 90 -9.32 -7.48 28.13
N SER A 91 -9.31 -8.35 29.14
CA SER A 91 -8.08 -8.86 29.72
C SER A 91 -7.38 -9.84 28.77
N GLU A 92 -6.44 -9.34 27.97
CA GLU A 92 -5.44 -10.20 27.31
C GLU A 92 -4.51 -10.84 28.36
N PRO A 93 -3.96 -12.04 28.09
CA PRO A 93 -2.96 -12.67 28.95
C PRO A 93 -1.76 -11.75 29.21
N GLN A 94 -1.23 -11.74 30.44
CA GLN A 94 -0.15 -10.82 30.83
C GLN A 94 1.12 -10.92 29.96
N GLU A 95 1.50 -12.14 29.56
CA GLU A 95 2.68 -12.38 28.70
C GLU A 95 2.53 -11.70 27.33
N ASP A 96 1.31 -11.71 26.81
CA ASP A 96 0.95 -11.22 25.50
C ASP A 96 0.96 -9.69 25.40
N LYS A 97 0.61 -9.01 26.49
CA LYS A 97 0.76 -7.56 26.62
C LYS A 97 2.23 -7.15 26.75
N LEU A 98 3.00 -7.90 27.54
CA LEU A 98 4.41 -7.62 27.79
C LEU A 98 5.23 -7.63 26.50
N ILE A 99 5.03 -8.64 25.64
CA ILE A 99 5.81 -8.74 24.40
C ILE A 99 5.44 -7.64 23.39
N THR A 100 4.16 -7.25 23.32
CA THR A 100 3.72 -6.11 22.50
C THR A 100 4.37 -4.81 22.99
N GLN A 101 4.40 -4.58 24.30
CA GLN A 101 5.05 -3.39 24.89
C GLN A 101 6.56 -3.37 24.61
N GLN A 102 7.24 -4.50 24.75
CA GLN A 102 8.66 -4.63 24.41
C GLN A 102 8.93 -4.34 22.93
N LEU A 103 8.09 -4.88 22.04
CA LEU A 103 8.20 -4.63 20.60
C LEU A 103 8.02 -3.14 20.28
N VAL A 104 7.01 -2.50 20.84
CA VAL A 104 6.74 -1.07 20.63
C VAL A 104 7.86 -0.20 21.19
N SER A 105 8.38 -0.52 22.38
CA SER A 105 9.55 0.16 22.97
C SER A 105 10.78 0.06 22.07
N PHE A 106 11.08 -1.14 21.56
CA PHE A 106 12.17 -1.35 20.61
C PHE A 106 12.00 -0.49 19.35
N LEU A 107 10.81 -0.55 18.74
CA LEU A 107 10.51 0.15 17.50
C LEU A 107 10.62 1.67 17.67
N THR A 108 10.04 2.22 18.74
CA THR A 108 10.04 3.67 18.99
C THR A 108 11.40 4.21 19.44
N THR A 109 12.24 3.36 20.02
CA THR A 109 13.63 3.73 20.40
C THR A 109 14.54 3.78 19.17
N HIS A 110 14.38 2.85 18.23
CA HIS A 110 15.28 2.75 17.07
C HIS A 110 14.78 3.43 15.80
N TYR A 111 13.48 3.70 15.71
CA TYR A 111 12.87 4.34 14.54
C TYR A 111 12.08 5.57 14.97
N LYS A 112 12.19 6.64 14.17
CA LYS A 112 11.41 7.86 14.37
C LYS A 112 9.98 7.64 13.89
N LEU A 113 9.15 7.09 14.75
CA LEU A 113 7.76 6.76 14.44
C LEU A 113 6.82 7.87 14.94
N ASP A 114 5.73 8.04 14.22
CA ASP A 114 4.64 8.96 14.55
C ASP A 114 3.45 8.19 15.15
N ALA A 115 3.20 6.96 14.68
CA ALA A 115 2.23 6.05 15.27
C ALA A 115 2.56 4.58 14.95
N VAL A 116 2.07 3.66 15.78
CA VAL A 116 2.11 2.21 15.55
C VAL A 116 0.73 1.62 15.80
N TYR A 117 0.23 0.88 14.82
CA TYR A 117 -1.01 0.10 14.93
C TYR A 117 -0.71 -1.39 14.75
N VAL A 118 -1.29 -2.22 15.61
CA VAL A 118 -1.29 -3.69 15.50
C VAL A 118 -2.52 -4.10 14.69
N LEU A 119 -2.29 -4.57 13.47
CA LEU A 119 -3.34 -4.99 12.54
C LEU A 119 -3.72 -6.45 12.72
N GLY A 120 -2.82 -7.24 13.33
CA GLY A 120 -3.03 -8.65 13.60
C GLY A 120 -1.87 -9.21 14.43
N LYS A 121 -2.18 -10.21 15.24
CA LYS A 121 -1.23 -10.91 16.10
C LYS A 121 -1.60 -12.38 16.14
N THR A 122 -0.61 -13.26 15.94
CA THR A 122 -0.79 -14.70 16.11
C THR A 122 0.33 -15.27 16.99
N LYS A 123 -0.02 -16.20 17.87
CA LYS A 123 0.91 -16.94 18.72
C LYS A 123 0.95 -18.39 18.26
N ASN A 124 2.15 -18.87 17.93
CA ASN A 124 2.37 -20.30 17.68
C ASN A 124 2.74 -20.98 19.01
N ASN A 125 1.77 -21.72 19.56
CA ASN A 125 1.89 -22.38 20.86
C ASN A 125 3.04 -23.40 20.93
N ASN A 126 3.43 -24.01 19.81
CA ASN A 126 4.45 -25.05 19.80
C ASN A 126 5.86 -24.49 20.04
N ASN A 127 6.14 -23.27 19.56
CA ASN A 127 7.48 -22.69 19.59
C ASN A 127 7.56 -21.34 20.34
N ASN A 128 6.48 -20.94 21.02
CA ASN A 128 6.31 -19.62 21.66
C ASN A 128 6.74 -18.45 20.76
N ARG A 129 6.42 -18.56 19.46
CA ARG A 129 6.73 -17.53 18.45
C ARG A 129 5.50 -16.66 18.23
N TYR A 130 5.74 -15.37 18.12
CA TYR A 130 4.72 -14.35 17.88
C TYR A 130 4.92 -13.75 16.49
N SER A 131 3.84 -13.65 15.73
CA SER A 131 3.82 -12.94 14.44
C SER A 131 2.95 -11.71 14.56
N PHE A 132 3.52 -10.56 14.22
CA PHE A 132 2.84 -9.26 14.26
C PHE A 132 2.70 -8.68 12.86
N ASN A 133 1.50 -8.21 12.55
CA ASN A 133 1.20 -7.39 11.40
C ASN A 133 1.03 -5.95 11.88
N LEU A 134 1.93 -5.05 11.49
CA LEU A 134 1.93 -3.66 11.97
C LEU A 134 1.71 -2.66 10.84
N LEU A 135 1.04 -1.55 11.15
CA LEU A 135 1.14 -0.31 10.40
C LEU A 135 2.07 0.64 11.18
N LEU A 136 3.16 1.03 10.54
CA LEU A 136 4.12 2.00 11.05
C LEU A 136 3.94 3.32 10.31
N LEU A 137 3.60 4.38 11.05
CA LEU A 137 3.54 5.73 10.49
C LEU A 137 4.82 6.46 10.80
N SER A 138 5.48 6.98 9.76
CA SER A 138 6.72 7.74 9.88
C SER A 138 7.03 8.54 8.62
N ASP A 139 7.49 9.77 8.79
CA ASP A 139 8.10 10.56 7.71
C ASP A 139 9.58 10.22 7.46
N LYS A 140 10.19 9.40 8.32
CA LYS A 140 11.64 9.05 8.28
C LYS A 140 11.90 7.59 7.96
N LEU A 141 10.88 6.74 8.01
CA LEU A 141 10.95 5.34 7.62
C LEU A 141 10.18 5.17 6.31
N ASN A 142 10.79 4.47 5.36
CA ASN A 142 10.14 4.12 4.10
C ASN A 142 10.05 2.60 3.93
N ILE A 143 9.26 2.17 2.96
CA ILE A 143 9.02 0.74 2.75
C ILE A 143 10.24 -0.06 2.29
N GLN A 144 11.25 0.58 1.68
CA GLN A 144 12.50 -0.09 1.30
C GLN A 144 13.31 -0.53 2.53
N GLN A 145 13.03 0.05 3.70
CA GLN A 145 13.66 -0.32 4.97
C GLN A 145 12.93 -1.47 5.68
N HIS A 146 11.82 -1.97 5.12
CA HIS A 146 11.04 -3.08 5.69
C HIS A 146 11.93 -4.26 6.14
N ASP A 147 12.74 -4.80 5.25
CA ASP A 147 13.56 -5.98 5.54
C ASP A 147 14.65 -5.71 6.58
N ALA A 148 15.10 -4.45 6.70
CA ALA A 148 16.01 -4.06 7.78
C ALA A 148 15.28 -4.04 9.13
N VAL A 149 14.06 -3.52 9.18
CA VAL A 149 13.22 -3.51 10.39
C VAL A 149 12.94 -4.95 10.84
N VAL A 150 12.47 -5.81 9.92
CA VAL A 150 12.16 -7.21 10.23
C VAL A 150 13.37 -7.96 10.76
N ARG A 151 14.55 -7.79 10.14
CA ARG A 151 15.80 -8.42 10.61
C ARG A 151 16.22 -7.90 11.98
N ASN A 152 16.15 -6.60 12.22
CA ASN A 152 16.54 -6.01 13.50
C ASN A 152 15.63 -6.48 14.64
N VAL A 153 14.32 -6.52 14.41
CA VAL A 153 13.35 -7.06 15.37
C VAL A 153 13.61 -8.55 15.62
N SER A 154 13.74 -9.34 14.56
CA SER A 154 14.02 -10.78 14.70
C SER A 154 15.29 -11.04 15.51
N SER A 155 16.37 -10.28 15.25
CA SER A 155 17.63 -10.36 15.99
C SER A 155 17.45 -10.01 17.47
N HIS A 156 16.83 -8.85 17.77
CA HIS A 156 16.61 -8.39 19.14
C HIS A 156 15.79 -9.40 19.97
N PHE A 157 14.75 -9.97 19.36
CA PHE A 157 13.88 -10.95 20.03
C PHE A 157 14.35 -12.40 19.88
N LYS A 158 15.57 -12.65 19.36
CA LYS A 158 16.16 -13.98 19.15
C LYS A 158 15.24 -14.92 18.35
N GLY A 159 14.58 -14.39 17.31
CA GLY A 159 13.67 -15.12 16.44
C GLY A 159 12.30 -15.43 17.05
N ARG A 160 12.00 -14.97 18.27
CA ARG A 160 10.69 -15.14 18.91
C ARG A 160 9.60 -14.25 18.30
N VAL A 161 10.00 -13.13 17.70
CA VAL A 161 9.08 -12.18 17.05
C VAL A 161 9.33 -12.18 15.55
N GLN A 162 8.30 -12.47 14.78
CA GLN A 162 8.20 -12.26 13.34
C GLN A 162 7.33 -11.04 13.07
N LEU A 163 7.68 -10.31 12.02
CA LEU A 163 7.09 -9.01 11.76
C LEU A 163 6.82 -8.83 10.27
N CYS A 164 5.64 -8.30 9.96
CA CYS A 164 5.28 -7.77 8.66
C CYS A 164 4.78 -6.34 8.83
N CYS A 165 5.37 -5.38 8.12
CA CYS A 165 5.04 -3.97 8.29
C CYS A 165 4.48 -3.33 7.03
N LEU A 166 3.36 -2.64 7.18
CA LEU A 166 2.95 -1.57 6.29
C LEU A 166 3.65 -0.30 6.78
N ILE A 167 4.46 0.33 5.93
CA ILE A 167 5.23 1.54 6.30
C ILE A 167 4.80 2.70 5.41
N HIS A 168 4.22 3.73 6.03
CA HIS A 168 3.74 4.92 5.32
C HIS A 168 3.98 6.19 6.10
N SER A 169 3.95 7.33 5.41
CA SER A 169 3.79 8.61 6.07
C SER A 169 2.32 8.94 6.30
N THR A 170 2.04 9.76 7.29
CA THR A 170 0.70 10.31 7.52
C THR A 170 0.20 11.06 6.27
N HIS A 171 1.09 11.78 5.59
CA HIS A 171 0.76 12.46 4.34
C HIS A 171 0.30 11.50 3.23
N TRP A 172 0.96 10.34 3.09
CA TRP A 172 0.56 9.34 2.11
C TRP A 172 -0.84 8.80 2.41
N LEU A 173 -1.16 8.50 3.66
CA LEU A 173 -2.48 8.04 4.06
C LEU A 173 -3.56 9.08 3.78
N GLN A 174 -3.32 10.35 4.13
CA GLN A 174 -4.26 11.44 3.84
C GLN A 174 -4.52 11.57 2.34
N LYS A 175 -3.46 11.49 1.51
CA LYS A 175 -3.59 11.54 0.06
C LYS A 175 -4.43 10.40 -0.52
N HIS A 176 -4.38 9.21 0.08
CA HIS A 176 -5.08 8.01 -0.41
C HIS A 176 -6.31 7.65 0.44
N GLN A 177 -6.76 8.55 1.33
CA GLN A 177 -7.80 8.27 2.32
C GLN A 177 -9.09 7.74 1.69
N LYS A 178 -9.52 8.31 0.56
CA LYS A 178 -10.72 7.86 -0.16
C LYS A 178 -10.61 6.41 -0.66
N GLN A 179 -9.44 6.02 -1.18
CA GLN A 179 -9.20 4.68 -1.72
C GLN A 179 -9.03 3.64 -0.60
N LEU A 180 -8.40 4.04 0.50
CA LEU A 180 -8.07 3.16 1.62
C LEU A 180 -9.08 3.24 2.75
N GLN A 181 -10.26 3.78 2.50
CA GLN A 181 -11.22 4.06 3.55
C GLN A 181 -11.62 2.79 4.31
N GLY A 182 -11.92 1.70 3.61
CA GLY A 182 -12.24 0.43 4.23
C GLY A 182 -11.10 -0.11 5.10
N PHE A 183 -9.84 0.14 4.70
CA PHE A 183 -8.67 -0.22 5.50
C PHE A 183 -8.59 0.66 6.75
N ILE A 184 -8.72 1.97 6.62
CA ILE A 184 -8.59 2.93 7.72
C ILE A 184 -9.67 2.66 8.78
N VAL A 185 -10.94 2.53 8.37
CA VAL A 185 -12.07 2.27 9.27
C VAL A 185 -11.89 0.95 10.02
N LYS A 186 -11.34 -0.09 9.37
CA LYS A 186 -11.17 -1.41 9.97
C LYS A 186 -9.95 -1.51 10.88
N TYR A 187 -8.83 -0.89 10.50
CA TYR A 187 -7.51 -1.18 11.07
C TYR A 187 -6.83 -0.01 11.77
N MET A 188 -7.31 1.23 11.60
CA MET A 188 -6.75 2.41 12.26
C MET A 188 -7.66 2.89 13.40
N VAL A 189 -8.10 1.95 14.24
CA VAL A 189 -9.00 2.20 15.38
C VAL A 189 -8.21 2.35 16.69
N PRO A 190 -8.75 3.04 17.72
CA PRO A 190 -8.05 3.25 18.99
C PRO A 190 -7.50 1.97 19.63
N GLU A 191 -8.25 0.87 19.55
CA GLU A 191 -7.91 -0.44 20.15
C GLU A 191 -6.68 -1.07 19.50
N SER A 192 -6.50 -0.82 18.20
CA SER A 192 -5.33 -1.30 17.45
C SER A 192 -4.10 -0.41 17.63
N ARG A 193 -4.25 0.79 18.19
CA ARG A 193 -3.18 1.78 18.32
C ARG A 193 -2.37 1.55 19.59
N VAL A 194 -1.12 1.13 19.42
CA VAL A 194 -0.19 0.83 20.53
C VAL A 194 0.84 1.92 20.78
N TYR A 195 0.98 2.86 19.86
CA TYR A 195 1.80 4.06 20.03
C TYR A 195 1.26 5.22 19.20
N LEU A 196 1.29 6.41 19.79
CA LEU A 196 1.01 7.68 19.12
C LEU A 196 1.94 8.75 19.68
N LYS A 197 2.60 9.50 18.79
CA LYS A 197 3.38 10.66 19.19
C LYS A 197 2.44 11.80 19.57
N ASN A 198 2.68 12.43 20.72
CA ASN A 198 1.83 13.44 21.40
C ASN A 198 1.42 14.68 20.56
N SER A 199 1.81 14.78 19.29
CA SER A 199 1.52 15.90 18.38
C SER A 199 0.77 15.50 17.10
N LEU A 200 0.40 14.23 16.93
CA LEU A 200 -0.28 13.77 15.73
C LEU A 200 -1.81 13.95 15.87
N VAL A 201 -2.39 14.85 15.10
CA VAL A 201 -3.84 14.99 14.96
C VAL A 201 -4.28 14.18 13.75
N CYS A 202 -4.92 13.04 13.99
CA CYS A 202 -5.68 12.34 12.94
C CYS A 202 -7.04 13.03 12.81
N ASN A 203 -7.38 13.50 11.61
CA ASN A 203 -8.74 13.98 11.34
C ASN A 203 -9.67 12.77 11.32
N ASP A 204 -10.46 12.60 12.37
CA ASP A 204 -11.39 11.48 12.57
C ASP A 204 -12.71 11.61 11.79
N THR A 205 -12.81 12.56 10.85
CA THR A 205 -13.99 12.66 9.97
C THR A 205 -13.98 11.57 8.90
N LEU A 206 -14.24 10.34 9.34
CA LEU A 206 -14.53 9.18 8.50
C LEU A 206 -16.03 9.13 8.26
N GLN A 207 -16.49 9.65 7.12
CA GLN A 207 -17.87 9.42 6.67
C GLN A 207 -17.99 7.97 6.19
N LEU A 208 -18.74 7.09 6.86
CA LEU A 208 -19.01 5.73 6.36
C LEU A 208 -19.53 5.79 4.91
N PHE A 209 -18.68 5.44 3.95
CA PHE A 209 -19.09 5.20 2.58
C PHE A 209 -19.06 3.68 2.36
N GLU A 210 -20.24 3.08 2.29
CA GLU A 210 -20.39 1.73 1.75
C GLU A 210 -20.16 1.79 0.24
N ASN A 211 -18.94 1.51 -0.21
CA ASN A 211 -18.58 1.60 -1.63
C ASN A 211 -18.20 0.23 -2.20
N THR A 212 -19.14 -0.71 -2.12
CA THR A 212 -19.08 -2.04 -2.77
C THR A 212 -18.81 -1.92 -4.28
N THR A 213 -19.29 -0.86 -4.93
CA THR A 213 -19.04 -0.52 -6.35
C THR A 213 -17.58 -0.22 -6.67
N GLN A 214 -16.85 0.46 -5.77
CA GLN A 214 -15.41 0.71 -5.98
C GLN A 214 -14.59 -0.57 -5.88
N LEU A 215 -15.01 -1.50 -5.03
CA LEU A 215 -14.34 -2.79 -4.89
C LEU A 215 -14.49 -3.66 -6.13
N GLN A 216 -15.71 -3.74 -6.67
CA GLN A 216 -15.98 -4.41 -7.95
C GLN A 216 -15.19 -3.81 -9.12
N THR A 217 -15.14 -2.48 -9.19
CA THR A 217 -14.40 -1.76 -10.24
C THR A 217 -12.89 -2.03 -10.17
N TYR A 218 -12.31 -2.09 -8.97
CA TYR A 218 -10.86 -2.25 -8.81
C TYR A 218 -10.36 -3.61 -9.31
N TRP A 219 -10.99 -4.72 -8.91
CA TRP A 219 -10.53 -6.03 -9.36
C TRP A 219 -10.86 -6.29 -10.82
N GLN A 220 -12.00 -5.81 -11.35
CA GLN A 220 -12.31 -5.94 -12.78
C GLN A 220 -11.24 -5.28 -13.63
N GLN A 221 -10.78 -4.09 -13.23
CA GLN A 221 -9.67 -3.42 -13.90
C GLN A 221 -8.36 -4.25 -13.87
N ARG A 222 -8.10 -4.99 -12.80
CA ARG A 222 -6.94 -5.89 -12.71
C ARG A 222 -7.11 -7.13 -13.59
N LEU A 223 -8.28 -7.77 -13.56
CA LEU A 223 -8.57 -8.95 -14.38
C LEU A 223 -8.47 -8.61 -15.87
N ASN A 224 -9.10 -7.51 -16.31
CA ASN A 224 -9.01 -7.02 -17.70
C ASN A 224 -7.56 -6.78 -18.16
N TYR A 225 -6.67 -6.45 -17.23
CA TYR A 225 -5.25 -6.23 -17.54
C TYR A 225 -4.45 -7.54 -17.64
N ILE A 226 -4.77 -8.56 -16.84
CA ILE A 226 -4.03 -9.83 -16.80
C ILE A 226 -4.60 -10.92 -17.72
N GLU A 227 -5.90 -10.93 -18.00
CA GLU A 227 -6.55 -11.93 -18.86
C GLU A 227 -5.87 -12.06 -20.23
N PRO A 228 -5.55 -10.96 -20.95
CA PRO A 228 -4.84 -11.06 -22.22
C PRO A 228 -3.42 -11.64 -22.09
N LEU A 229 -2.79 -11.52 -20.91
CA LEU A 229 -1.44 -12.02 -20.67
C LEU A 229 -1.44 -13.55 -20.53
N PHE A 230 -2.52 -14.16 -20.05
CA PHE A 230 -2.67 -15.62 -20.00
C PHE A 230 -2.69 -16.26 -21.39
N VAL A 231 -3.16 -15.54 -22.43
CA VAL A 231 -3.17 -16.03 -23.82
C VAL A 231 -1.76 -16.34 -24.31
N ALA A 232 -0.74 -15.57 -23.87
CA ALA A 232 0.66 -15.84 -24.21
C ALA A 232 1.13 -17.22 -23.74
N PHE A 233 0.45 -17.82 -22.76
CA PHE A 233 0.78 -19.11 -22.17
C PHE A 233 -0.03 -20.29 -22.75
N GLN A 234 -1.00 -20.02 -23.63
CA GLN A 234 -1.91 -21.03 -24.20
C GLN A 234 -1.46 -21.54 -25.58
N GLN A 235 -0.24 -21.20 -26.01
CA GLN A 235 0.29 -21.63 -27.31
C GLN A 235 0.60 -23.14 -27.30
N ARG A 236 0.26 -23.83 -28.39
CA ARG A 236 0.69 -25.23 -28.60
C ARG A 236 2.21 -25.27 -28.67
N ASP A 237 2.81 -26.20 -27.94
CA ASP A 237 4.27 -26.42 -27.87
C ASP A 237 5.07 -25.20 -27.36
N LEU A 238 4.48 -24.42 -26.45
CA LEU A 238 5.13 -23.26 -25.85
C LEU A 238 6.45 -23.63 -25.15
N VAL A 239 7.54 -22.96 -25.53
CA VAL A 239 8.81 -22.95 -24.81
C VAL A 239 8.97 -21.60 -24.12
N TYR A 240 9.09 -21.60 -22.79
CA TYR A 240 9.27 -20.39 -22.00
C TYR A 240 10.57 -19.67 -22.36
N ARG A 241 10.53 -18.35 -22.28
CA ARG A 241 11.58 -17.39 -22.71
C ARG A 241 11.65 -16.24 -21.71
N HIS A 242 12.71 -15.44 -21.76
CA HIS A 242 12.90 -14.28 -20.88
C HIS A 242 11.69 -13.32 -20.83
N GLY A 243 11.00 -13.10 -21.96
CA GLY A 243 9.80 -12.26 -22.00
C GLY A 243 8.65 -12.79 -21.13
N HIS A 244 8.54 -14.10 -20.98
CA HIS A 244 7.54 -14.75 -20.13
C HIS A 244 7.76 -14.47 -18.63
N ILE A 245 8.99 -14.16 -18.22
CA ILE A 245 9.29 -13.77 -16.84
C ILE A 245 8.59 -12.45 -16.50
N LEU A 246 8.64 -11.47 -17.42
CA LEU A 246 7.96 -10.19 -17.26
C LEU A 246 6.45 -10.37 -17.18
N LEU A 247 5.88 -11.22 -18.04
CA LEU A 247 4.45 -11.50 -18.04
C LEU A 247 4.02 -12.16 -16.72
N LEU A 248 4.72 -13.22 -16.28
CA LEU A 248 4.43 -13.89 -15.01
C LEU A 248 4.57 -12.96 -13.81
N LYS A 249 5.63 -12.14 -13.78
CA LYS A 249 5.82 -11.12 -12.75
C LYS A 249 4.62 -10.17 -12.68
N ASN A 250 4.16 -9.70 -13.83
CA ASN A 250 3.06 -8.74 -13.93
C ASN A 250 1.72 -9.37 -13.49
N ILE A 251 1.43 -10.59 -13.98
CA ILE A 251 0.26 -11.38 -13.58
C ILE A 251 0.28 -11.58 -12.05
N PHE A 252 1.38 -12.09 -11.50
CA PHE A 252 1.53 -12.31 -10.06
C PHE A 252 1.29 -11.05 -9.24
N GLN A 253 1.91 -9.92 -9.62
CA GLN A 253 1.75 -8.65 -8.92
C GLN A 253 0.28 -8.22 -8.88
N HIS A 254 -0.43 -8.26 -10.01
CA HIS A 254 -1.82 -7.83 -10.07
C HIS A 254 -2.79 -8.75 -9.34
N LEU A 255 -2.56 -10.06 -9.39
CA LEU A 255 -3.35 -11.04 -8.65
C LEU A 255 -3.22 -10.84 -7.13
N VAL A 256 -1.99 -10.74 -6.63
CA VAL A 256 -1.75 -10.52 -5.20
C VAL A 256 -2.32 -9.17 -4.74
N LEU A 257 -2.19 -8.12 -5.56
CA LEU A 257 -2.79 -6.82 -5.26
C LEU A 257 -4.32 -6.88 -5.20
N ALA A 258 -4.96 -7.63 -6.09
CA ALA A 258 -6.40 -7.82 -6.09
C ALA A 258 -6.86 -8.53 -4.81
N LEU A 259 -6.19 -9.61 -4.42
CA LEU A 259 -6.48 -10.35 -3.20
C LEU A 259 -6.26 -9.51 -1.94
N LEU A 260 -5.15 -8.77 -1.85
CA LEU A 260 -4.89 -7.85 -0.74
C LEU A 260 -5.98 -6.78 -0.63
N TYR A 261 -6.40 -6.20 -1.75
CA TYR A 261 -7.45 -5.20 -1.74
C TYR A 261 -8.81 -5.79 -1.35
N GLN A 262 -9.12 -7.00 -1.82
CA GLN A 262 -10.38 -7.67 -1.48
C GLN A 262 -10.49 -8.01 0.01
N HIS A 263 -9.40 -8.44 0.65
CA HIS A 263 -9.41 -8.84 2.06
C HIS A 263 -9.16 -7.68 3.03
N MET A 264 -8.44 -6.65 2.59
CA MET A 264 -8.00 -5.56 3.47
C MET A 264 -8.40 -4.16 3.04
N HIS A 265 -8.96 -3.97 1.84
CA HIS A 265 -9.16 -2.65 1.22
C HIS A 265 -7.86 -1.84 1.14
N TYR A 266 -6.74 -2.53 0.96
CA TYR A 266 -5.41 -1.93 1.00
C TYR A 266 -4.60 -2.24 -0.26
N VAL A 267 -3.90 -1.21 -0.76
CA VAL A 267 -2.99 -1.30 -1.90
C VAL A 267 -1.63 -0.73 -1.46
N PRO A 268 -0.56 -1.55 -1.42
CA PRO A 268 0.77 -1.07 -1.05
C PRO A 268 1.35 -0.10 -2.09
N SER A 269 2.23 0.79 -1.64
CA SER A 269 2.96 1.75 -2.48
C SER A 269 4.14 1.14 -3.25
N MET A 270 4.55 -0.09 -2.89
CA MET A 270 5.64 -0.85 -3.50
C MET A 270 5.15 -2.22 -3.93
N TYR A 271 5.62 -2.67 -5.10
CA TYR A 271 5.11 -3.87 -5.78
C TYR A 271 6.19 -4.93 -5.99
N SER A 272 7.27 -4.97 -5.19
CA SER A 272 8.23 -6.08 -5.33
C SER A 272 7.52 -7.40 -5.03
N CYS A 273 7.78 -8.44 -5.83
CA CYS A 273 7.06 -9.70 -5.68
C CYS A 273 7.36 -10.35 -4.31
N ARG A 274 8.57 -10.18 -3.77
CA ARG A 274 8.91 -10.61 -2.40
C ARG A 274 8.05 -9.92 -1.36
N TYR A 275 7.95 -8.59 -1.42
CA TYR A 275 7.16 -7.85 -0.44
C TYR A 275 5.67 -8.18 -0.56
N LEU A 276 5.13 -8.23 -1.78
CA LEU A 276 3.75 -8.64 -2.02
C LEU A 276 3.47 -10.05 -1.49
N MET A 277 4.40 -10.98 -1.66
CA MET A 277 4.28 -12.33 -1.13
C MET A 277 4.27 -12.36 0.42
N HIS A 278 5.14 -11.56 1.06
CA HIS A 278 5.11 -11.40 2.52
C HIS A 278 3.79 -10.82 3.01
N LEU A 279 3.25 -9.80 2.33
CA LEU A 279 1.93 -9.26 2.64
C LEU A 279 0.85 -10.33 2.47
N PHE A 280 0.89 -11.09 1.39
CA PHE A 280 -0.10 -12.12 1.10
C PHE A 280 -0.11 -13.22 2.16
N GLN A 281 1.05 -13.74 2.54
CA GLN A 281 1.19 -14.68 3.66
C GLN A 281 0.67 -14.15 4.98
N SER A 282 0.90 -12.86 5.25
CA SER A 282 0.62 -12.27 6.55
C SER A 282 -0.84 -11.87 6.71
N PHE A 283 -1.47 -11.39 5.64
CA PHE A 283 -2.80 -10.77 5.70
C PHE A 283 -3.89 -11.59 5.02
N VAL A 284 -3.54 -12.57 4.19
CA VAL A 284 -4.48 -13.49 3.55
C VAL A 284 -3.98 -14.94 3.67
N PRO A 285 -3.67 -15.41 4.91
CA PRO A 285 -3.01 -16.70 5.12
C PRO A 285 -3.84 -17.89 4.60
N ASP A 286 -5.17 -17.84 4.68
CA ASP A 286 -6.03 -18.94 4.25
C ASP A 286 -5.95 -19.18 2.73
N VAL A 287 -6.05 -18.10 1.94
CA VAL A 287 -5.93 -18.16 0.47
C VAL A 287 -4.50 -18.53 0.09
N CYS A 288 -3.51 -17.96 0.80
CA CYS A 288 -2.11 -18.29 0.60
C CYS A 288 -1.83 -19.78 0.82
N GLN A 289 -2.36 -20.36 1.90
CA GLN A 289 -2.20 -21.77 2.21
C GLN A 289 -2.86 -22.64 1.14
N LYS A 290 -4.07 -22.31 0.69
CA LYS A 290 -4.75 -23.02 -0.41
C LYS A 290 -3.94 -22.99 -1.72
N CYS A 291 -3.38 -21.84 -2.07
CA CYS A 291 -2.66 -21.69 -3.34
C CYS A 291 -1.27 -22.33 -3.34
N ILE A 292 -0.60 -22.37 -2.19
CA ILE A 292 0.84 -22.70 -2.08
C ILE A 292 1.08 -24.04 -1.36
N ALA A 293 0.06 -24.69 -0.80
CA ALA A 293 0.22 -25.94 -0.06
C ALA A 293 1.07 -26.97 -0.83
N GLY A 294 2.25 -27.28 -0.28
CA GLY A 294 3.18 -28.28 -0.80
C GLY A 294 4.18 -27.78 -1.88
N GLU A 295 4.17 -26.51 -2.25
CA GLU A 295 5.09 -25.95 -3.25
C GLU A 295 6.24 -25.14 -2.63
N ASP A 296 7.45 -25.34 -3.15
CA ASP A 296 8.58 -24.44 -2.84
C ASP A 296 8.44 -23.14 -3.61
N ILE A 297 7.82 -22.15 -2.95
CA ILE A 297 7.59 -20.81 -3.48
C ILE A 297 8.90 -20.04 -3.76
N THR A 298 10.03 -20.49 -3.21
CA THR A 298 11.32 -19.79 -3.31
C THR A 298 11.80 -19.70 -4.76
N GLU A 299 11.68 -20.79 -5.51
CA GLU A 299 12.08 -20.83 -6.93
C GLU A 299 11.19 -19.90 -7.78
N VAL A 300 9.88 -19.91 -7.53
CA VAL A 300 8.91 -19.04 -8.21
C VAL A 300 9.21 -17.57 -7.91
N LEU A 301 9.47 -17.22 -6.65
CA LEU A 301 9.84 -15.86 -6.26
C LEU A 301 11.17 -15.45 -6.88
N ASN A 302 12.16 -16.33 -6.92
CA ASN A 302 13.43 -16.01 -7.59
C ASN A 302 13.22 -15.73 -9.07
N LEU A 303 12.38 -16.51 -9.76
CA LEU A 303 12.01 -16.27 -11.15
C LEU A 303 11.36 -14.89 -11.34
N VAL A 304 10.27 -14.58 -10.64
CA VAL A 304 9.53 -13.30 -10.85
C VAL A 304 10.28 -12.07 -10.33
N ASN A 305 11.29 -12.26 -9.47
CA ASN A 305 12.18 -11.19 -9.04
C ASN A 305 13.47 -11.09 -9.86
N THR A 306 13.64 -11.93 -10.90
CA THR A 306 14.78 -11.82 -11.81
C THR A 306 14.87 -10.38 -12.33
N PRO A 307 16.02 -9.70 -12.13
CA PRO A 307 16.26 -8.39 -12.69
C PRO A 307 16.14 -8.48 -14.20
N VAL A 308 15.23 -7.71 -14.77
CA VAL A 308 15.13 -7.62 -16.22
C VAL A 308 16.07 -6.51 -16.64
N GLU A 309 17.35 -6.86 -16.76
CA GLU A 309 18.33 -5.99 -17.41
C GLU A 309 17.80 -5.66 -18.82
N PHE A 310 17.92 -4.40 -19.20
CA PHE A 310 17.30 -3.78 -20.37
C PHE A 310 17.15 -4.73 -21.57
N PHE A 311 15.91 -5.07 -21.89
CA PHE A 311 15.55 -5.89 -23.06
C PHE A 311 15.91 -5.16 -24.37
N PRO A 312 16.24 -5.90 -25.46
CA PRO A 312 16.25 -7.35 -25.57
C PRO A 312 17.65 -7.96 -25.41
N GLN A 313 17.74 -9.00 -24.58
CA GLN A 313 18.86 -9.94 -24.63
C GLN A 313 18.72 -10.87 -25.85
N PRO A 314 19.82 -11.43 -26.37
CA PRO A 314 19.78 -12.42 -27.45
C PRO A 314 18.85 -13.59 -27.09
N GLU A 315 18.07 -14.10 -28.05
CA GLU A 315 17.17 -15.25 -27.81
C GLU A 315 17.92 -16.52 -27.34
N THR A 316 19.22 -16.58 -27.57
CA THR A 316 20.13 -17.66 -27.17
C THR A 316 20.70 -17.51 -25.76
N ALA A 317 20.38 -16.42 -25.05
CA ALA A 317 20.82 -16.24 -23.68
C ALA A 317 20.24 -17.36 -22.80
N PRO A 318 21.06 -18.02 -21.96
CA PRO A 318 20.58 -19.08 -21.09
C PRO A 318 19.54 -18.51 -20.13
N LEU A 319 18.43 -19.24 -19.96
CA LEU A 319 17.41 -18.86 -18.99
C LEU A 319 17.98 -18.95 -17.57
N PRO A 320 17.55 -18.06 -16.65
CA PRO A 320 17.96 -18.11 -15.26
C PRO A 320 17.41 -19.33 -14.50
N CYS A 321 16.45 -20.07 -15.10
CA CYS A 321 15.80 -21.21 -14.48
C CYS A 321 15.30 -22.22 -15.52
N THR A 322 14.83 -23.38 -15.04
CA THR A 322 14.25 -24.43 -15.88
C THR A 322 12.82 -24.11 -16.31
N GLN A 323 12.33 -24.78 -17.36
CA GLN A 323 10.94 -24.70 -17.81
C GLN A 323 9.94 -25.12 -16.72
N GLN A 324 10.34 -26.04 -15.83
CA GLN A 324 9.53 -26.46 -14.70
C GLN A 324 9.22 -25.32 -13.73
N VAL A 325 10.16 -24.40 -13.49
CA VAL A 325 9.93 -23.25 -12.60
C VAL A 325 8.91 -22.27 -13.21
N PHE A 326 8.91 -22.08 -14.53
CA PHE A 326 7.87 -21.32 -15.21
C PHE A 326 6.50 -21.95 -15.08
N ALA A 327 6.40 -23.27 -15.27
CA ALA A 327 5.14 -24.00 -15.11
C ALA A 327 4.59 -23.88 -13.68
N LYS A 328 5.45 -24.01 -12.66
CA LYS A 328 5.07 -23.77 -11.24
C LYS A 328 4.55 -22.34 -11.04
N ALA A 329 5.26 -21.34 -11.57
CA ALA A 329 4.87 -19.93 -11.43
C ALA A 329 3.53 -19.62 -12.14
N LEU A 330 3.30 -20.21 -13.31
CA LEU A 330 2.03 -20.10 -14.04
C LEU A 330 0.89 -20.77 -13.25
N CYS A 331 1.11 -22.00 -12.78
CA CYS A 331 0.13 -22.74 -11.99
C CYS A 331 -0.27 -21.97 -10.72
N LEU A 332 0.68 -21.35 -10.03
CA LEU A 332 0.39 -20.45 -8.92
C LEU A 332 -0.51 -19.27 -9.34
N CYS A 333 -0.18 -18.63 -10.46
CA CYS A 333 -1.00 -17.51 -10.98
C CYS A 333 -2.41 -17.96 -11.34
N GLU A 334 -2.59 -19.15 -11.92
CA GLU A 334 -3.90 -19.72 -12.22
C GLU A 334 -4.70 -20.00 -10.94
N LYS A 335 -4.08 -20.60 -9.91
CA LYS A 335 -4.73 -20.83 -8.60
C LYS A 335 -5.20 -19.51 -7.97
N LEU A 336 -4.34 -18.48 -7.95
CA LEU A 336 -4.68 -17.16 -7.42
C LEU A 336 -5.82 -16.51 -8.22
N TYR A 337 -5.80 -16.66 -9.55
CA TYR A 337 -6.86 -16.17 -10.42
C TYR A 337 -8.21 -16.84 -10.14
N SER A 338 -8.23 -18.17 -9.99
CA SER A 338 -9.43 -18.92 -9.61
C SER A 338 -9.99 -18.50 -8.26
N GLU A 339 -9.14 -18.23 -7.26
CA GLU A 339 -9.59 -17.73 -5.96
C GLU A 339 -10.28 -16.36 -6.06
N ILE A 340 -9.79 -15.47 -6.93
CA ILE A 340 -10.44 -14.17 -7.17
C ILE A 340 -11.83 -14.39 -7.80
N GLN A 341 -11.95 -15.27 -8.79
CA GLN A 341 -13.23 -15.57 -9.45
C GLN A 341 -14.24 -16.24 -8.51
N ASN A 342 -13.81 -17.22 -7.72
CA ASN A 342 -14.68 -17.93 -6.76
C ASN A 342 -15.26 -16.99 -5.71
N ASN A 343 -14.47 -16.04 -5.22
CA ASN A 343 -14.97 -15.06 -4.25
C ASN A 343 -15.96 -14.04 -4.86
N GLN A 344 -15.97 -13.83 -6.17
CA GLN A 344 -16.98 -12.99 -6.82
C GLN A 344 -18.33 -13.69 -6.90
N LEU A 345 -18.33 -15.02 -7.04
CA LEU A 345 -19.55 -15.83 -7.07
C LEU A 345 -20.22 -15.91 -5.69
N LEU A 346 -19.43 -15.83 -4.60
CA LEU A 346 -19.94 -15.82 -3.22
C LEU A 346 -20.51 -14.46 -2.77
N ASN A 347 -20.19 -13.37 -3.49
CA ASN A 347 -20.65 -12.01 -3.19
C ASN A 347 -21.77 -11.52 -4.15
N LYS A 348 -22.35 -12.43 -4.93
CA LYS A 348 -23.61 -12.26 -5.67
C LYS A 348 -24.69 -13.04 -4.93
#